data_AF-A0A969CWL1-F1
#
_entry.id   AF-A0A969CWL1-F1
#
_cell.length_a   1.000
_cell.length_b   1.000
_cell.length_c   1.000
_cell.angle_alpha   90.00
_cell.angle_beta   90.00
_cell.angle_gamma   90.00
#
_symmetry.space_group_name_H-M   'P 1'
#
loop_
_entity.id
_entity.type
_entity.pdbx_description
1 polymer ?
#
loop_
_entity_poly.entity_id
_entity_poly.type
_entity_poly.pdbx_seq_one_letter_code
_entity_poly.pdbx_strand_id
1 'polypeptide(L)'
;MLTPDEQEWAIEELDNWYSIQLTREQLDCILKQSPITIANIKIDCDTVARESLLNAIANYLGLGRFPTYAMPADEVEKFFCEFVERAKLAGFSVGDL
;
A
#
# COMPACT_ATOMS: atom_id res chain seq x y z
N MET A 1 -6.48 15.77 -1.75
CA MET A 1 -5.04 15.51 -1.51
C MET A 1 -4.79 15.50 -0.03
N LEU A 2 -3.79 14.72 0.39
CA LEU A 2 -3.31 14.67 1.77
C LEU A 2 -2.42 15.89 2.10
N THR A 3 -2.27 16.20 3.38
CA THR A 3 -1.28 17.15 3.89
C THR A 3 0.13 16.52 3.88
N PRO A 4 1.21 17.32 4.01
CA PRO A 4 2.56 16.77 4.11
C PRO A 4 2.74 15.78 5.27
N ASP A 5 2.10 16.02 6.41
CA ASP A 5 2.17 15.16 7.60
C ASP A 5 1.39 13.85 7.39
N GLU A 6 0.23 13.91 6.75
CA GLU A 6 -0.56 12.71 6.36
C GLU A 6 0.19 11.84 5.33
N GLN A 7 0.93 12.47 4.40
CA GLN A 7 1.79 11.76 3.46
C GLN A 7 2.99 11.11 4.15
N GLU A 8 3.61 11.82 5.10
CA GLU A 8 4.75 11.31 5.87
C GLU A 8 4.33 10.11 6.71
N TRP A 9 3.21 10.22 7.44
CA TRP A 9 2.61 9.10 8.14
C TRP A 9 2.39 7.89 7.20
N ALA A 10 1.79 8.10 6.02
CA ALA A 10 1.51 7.00 5.09
C ALA A 10 2.78 6.29 4.58
N ILE A 11 3.87 7.04 4.36
CA ILE A 11 5.15 6.47 3.93
C ILE A 11 5.81 5.69 5.09
N GLU A 12 5.87 6.30 6.27
CA GLU A 12 6.46 5.65 7.45
C GLU A 12 5.69 4.39 7.84
N GLU A 13 4.37 4.40 7.76
CA GLU A 13 3.54 3.24 8.10
C GLU A 13 3.81 2.05 7.16
N LEU A 14 4.03 2.30 5.87
CA LEU A 14 4.38 1.25 4.92
C LEU A 14 5.78 0.67 5.15
N ASP A 15 6.75 1.51 5.47
CA ASP A 15 8.12 1.09 5.73
C ASP A 15 8.21 0.31 7.06
N ASN A 16 7.60 0.84 8.12
CA ASN A 16 7.68 0.27 9.47
C ASN A 16 7.01 -1.10 9.58
N TRP A 17 5.88 -1.32 8.89
CA TRP A 17 5.09 -2.55 9.04
C TRP A 17 5.32 -3.56 7.92
N TYR A 18 5.74 -3.11 6.75
CA TYR A 18 5.83 -3.95 5.55
C TYR A 18 7.13 -3.77 4.78
N SER A 19 8.06 -2.91 5.24
CA SER A 19 9.30 -2.61 4.51
C SER A 19 9.05 -2.22 3.05
N ILE A 20 7.92 -1.53 2.79
CA ILE A 20 7.57 -1.00 1.48
C ILE A 20 7.96 0.48 1.47
N GLN A 21 8.91 0.83 0.61
CA GLN A 21 9.43 2.16 0.47
C GLN A 21 9.04 2.76 -0.88
N LEU A 22 8.45 3.95 -0.82
CA LEU A 22 8.00 4.70 -1.98
C LEU A 22 8.20 6.21 -1.77
N THR A 23 8.34 6.92 -2.87
CA THR A 23 8.44 8.38 -2.92
C THR A 23 7.08 9.04 -2.72
N ARG A 24 7.07 10.33 -2.34
CA ARG A 24 5.82 11.12 -2.27
C ARG A 24 5.10 11.17 -3.63
N GLU A 25 5.83 11.26 -4.74
CA GLU A 25 5.20 11.23 -6.07
C GLU A 25 4.51 9.89 -6.36
N GLN A 26 5.11 8.76 -5.95
CA GLN A 26 4.50 7.44 -6.08
C GLN A 26 3.25 7.32 -5.20
N LEU A 27 3.31 7.80 -3.94
CA LEU A 27 2.15 7.84 -3.05
C LEU A 27 1.00 8.63 -3.70
N ASP A 28 1.28 9.82 -4.22
CA ASP A 28 0.27 10.65 -4.88
C ASP A 28 -0.32 9.97 -6.12
N CYS A 29 0.48 9.24 -6.90
CA CYS A 29 0.00 8.46 -8.05
C CYS A 29 -0.99 7.35 -7.62
N ILE A 30 -0.67 6.64 -6.54
CA ILE A 30 -1.54 5.60 -5.97
C ILE A 30 -2.84 6.23 -5.45
N LEU A 31 -2.75 7.29 -4.65
CA LEU A 31 -3.89 7.92 -3.99
C LEU A 31 -4.85 8.62 -4.96
N LYS A 32 -4.36 9.13 -6.10
CA LYS A 32 -5.22 9.67 -7.17
C LYS A 32 -6.24 8.66 -7.69
N GLN A 33 -5.94 7.37 -7.58
CA GLN A 33 -6.81 6.28 -8.03
C GLN A 33 -7.69 5.73 -6.90
N SER A 34 -7.47 6.17 -5.66
CA SER A 34 -8.25 5.72 -4.48
C SER A 34 -8.72 6.88 -3.60
N PRO A 35 -9.83 7.56 -3.96
CA PRO A 35 -10.42 8.61 -3.15
C PRO A 35 -10.83 8.14 -1.75
N ILE A 36 -11.21 6.86 -1.61
CA ILE A 36 -11.58 6.25 -0.33
C ILE A 36 -10.37 6.18 0.61
N THR A 37 -9.20 5.79 0.10
CA THR A 37 -7.97 5.75 0.91
C THR A 37 -7.61 7.15 1.42
N ILE A 38 -7.74 8.19 0.59
CA ILE A 38 -7.53 9.58 1.03
C ILE A 38 -8.49 9.96 2.15
N ALA A 39 -9.78 9.60 2.03
CA ALA A 39 -10.77 9.93 3.04
C ALA A 39 -10.47 9.23 4.37
N ASN A 40 -10.07 7.96 4.34
CA ASN A 40 -9.75 7.19 5.54
C ASN A 40 -8.55 7.78 6.28
N ILE A 41 -7.45 8.10 5.58
CA ILE A 41 -6.27 8.74 6.18
C ILE A 41 -6.62 10.09 6.83
N LYS A 42 -7.53 10.86 6.22
CA LYS A 42 -7.97 12.15 6.76
C LYS A 42 -8.88 12.06 7.99
N ILE A 43 -9.63 10.96 8.11
CA ILE A 43 -10.49 10.74 9.28
C ILE A 43 -9.61 10.41 10.47
N ASP A 44 -8.73 9.42 10.30
CA ASP A 44 -7.75 9.03 11.31
C ASP A 44 -6.59 8.25 10.67
N CYS A 45 -5.38 8.50 11.18
CA CYS A 45 -4.16 7.85 10.75
C CYS A 45 -3.99 6.52 11.52
N ASP A 46 -4.83 5.53 11.19
CA ASP A 46 -4.99 4.31 11.97
C ASP A 46 -4.89 3.01 11.14
N THR A 47 -5.29 1.88 11.76
CA THR A 47 -5.33 0.56 11.12
C THR A 47 -6.23 0.53 9.87
N VAL A 48 -7.37 1.21 9.88
CA VAL A 48 -8.29 1.26 8.71
C VAL A 48 -7.64 2.01 7.56
N ALA A 49 -6.96 3.12 7.86
CA ALA A 49 -6.18 3.86 6.88
C ALA A 49 -5.05 3.01 6.29
N ARG A 50 -4.32 2.26 7.13
CA ARG A 50 -3.26 1.33 6.70
C ARG A 50 -3.78 0.24 5.76
N GLU A 51 -4.86 -0.45 6.12
CA GLU A 51 -5.47 -1.48 5.25
C GLU A 51 -5.93 -0.88 3.92
N SER A 52 -6.50 0.32 3.96
CA SER A 52 -6.92 1.05 2.75
C SER A 52 -5.74 1.43 1.87
N LEU A 53 -4.58 1.71 2.47
CA LEU A 53 -3.34 2.02 1.76
C LEU A 53 -2.76 0.78 1.08
N LEU A 54 -2.69 -0.35 1.78
CA LEU A 54 -2.24 -1.62 1.21
C LEU A 54 -3.14 -2.07 0.04
N ASN A 55 -4.45 -1.92 0.18
CA ASN A 55 -5.39 -2.21 -0.90
C ASN A 55 -5.23 -1.26 -2.09
N ALA A 56 -4.95 0.02 -1.86
CA ALA A 56 -4.65 0.96 -2.94
C ALA A 56 -3.37 0.57 -3.69
N ILE A 57 -2.33 0.14 -2.98
CA ILE A 57 -1.07 -0.33 -3.58
C ILE A 57 -1.32 -1.62 -4.39
N ALA A 58 -1.99 -2.61 -3.82
CA ALA A 58 -2.31 -3.84 -4.52
C ALA A 58 -3.13 -3.59 -5.81
N ASN A 59 -4.09 -2.66 -5.76
CA ASN A 59 -4.84 -2.23 -6.94
C ASN A 59 -3.95 -1.54 -7.97
N TYR A 60 -3.10 -0.61 -7.53
CA TYR A 60 -2.15 0.09 -8.41
C TYR A 60 -1.21 -0.88 -9.14
N LEU A 61 -0.81 -1.97 -8.46
CA LEU A 61 0.00 -3.05 -9.04
C LEU A 61 -0.82 -4.07 -9.85
N GLY A 62 -2.14 -3.88 -9.99
CA GLY A 62 -3.01 -4.77 -10.77
C GLY A 62 -3.26 -6.14 -10.12
N LEU A 63 -3.18 -6.23 -8.79
CA LEU A 63 -3.44 -7.43 -7.99
C LEU A 63 -4.84 -7.43 -7.36
N GLY A 64 -5.56 -6.30 -7.43
CA GLY A 64 -6.96 -6.17 -7.02
C GLY A 64 -7.17 -5.91 -5.52
N ARG A 65 -6.63 -6.74 -4.63
CA ARG A 65 -6.71 -6.48 -3.18
C ARG A 65 -5.56 -7.11 -2.43
N PHE A 66 -5.19 -6.50 -1.31
CA PHE A 66 -4.21 -7.09 -0.40
C PHE A 66 -4.82 -8.33 0.29
N PRO A 67 -4.02 -9.37 0.59
CA PRO A 67 -4.51 -10.58 1.25
C PRO A 67 -5.21 -10.29 2.58
N THR A 68 -6.23 -11.10 2.86
CA THR A 68 -6.97 -11.09 4.12
C THR A 68 -6.77 -12.43 4.83
N TYR A 69 -7.02 -12.50 6.13
CA TYR A 69 -6.91 -13.73 6.94
C TYR A 69 -7.74 -14.92 6.42
N ALA A 70 -8.74 -14.68 5.56
CA ALA A 70 -9.57 -15.73 4.97
C ALA A 70 -8.96 -16.35 3.69
N MET A 71 -7.83 -15.84 3.19
CA MET A 71 -7.20 -16.33 1.96
C MET A 71 -6.35 -17.59 2.25
N PRO A 72 -6.40 -18.62 1.38
CA PRO A 72 -5.55 -19.80 1.49
C PRO A 72 -4.05 -19.45 1.47
N ALA A 73 -3.24 -20.19 2.22
CA ALA A 73 -1.82 -19.89 2.40
C ALA A 73 -1.02 -19.90 1.06
N ASP A 74 -1.38 -20.79 0.14
CA ASP A 74 -0.80 -20.88 -1.20
C ASP A 74 -1.16 -19.68 -2.09
N GLU A 75 -2.38 -19.16 -1.97
CA GLU A 75 -2.78 -17.92 -2.64
C GLU A 75 -2.09 -16.69 -2.04
N VAL A 76 -1.87 -16.67 -0.71
CA VAL A 76 -1.12 -15.61 -0.03
C VAL A 76 0.34 -15.60 -0.50
N GLU A 77 1.00 -16.76 -0.54
CA GLU A 77 2.38 -16.88 -1.02
C GLU A 77 2.49 -16.40 -2.48
N LYS A 78 1.58 -16.87 -3.34
CA LYS A 78 1.53 -16.42 -4.74
C LYS A 78 1.33 -14.91 -4.86
N PHE A 79 0.43 -14.33 -4.06
CA PHE A 79 0.22 -12.89 -4.04
C PHE A 79 1.52 -12.16 -3.72
N PHE A 80 2.24 -12.56 -2.67
CA PHE A 80 3.45 -11.85 -2.24
C PHE A 80 4.59 -11.97 -3.26
N CYS A 81 4.73 -13.13 -3.91
CA CYS A 81 5.68 -13.26 -5.02
C CYS A 81 5.36 -12.27 -6.16
N GLU A 82 4.09 -12.21 -6.62
CA GLU A 82 3.68 -11.28 -7.67
C GLU A 82 3.76 -9.81 -7.22
N PHE A 83 3.46 -9.53 -5.95
CA PHE A 83 3.52 -8.21 -5.36
C PHE A 83 4.93 -7.65 -5.43
N VAL A 84 5.93 -8.40 -4.96
CA VAL A 84 7.33 -7.97 -4.96
C VAL A 84 7.82 -7.72 -6.39
N GLU A 85 7.48 -8.60 -7.34
CA GLU A 85 7.86 -8.44 -8.75
C GLU A 85 7.27 -7.14 -9.34
N ARG A 86 5.95 -6.95 -9.21
CA ARG A 86 5.27 -5.78 -9.77
C ARG A 86 5.65 -4.47 -9.06
N ALA A 87 5.88 -4.51 -7.76
CA ALA A 87 6.36 -3.38 -6.99
C ALA A 87 7.73 -2.90 -7.49
N LYS A 88 8.67 -3.82 -7.73
CA LYS A 88 9.98 -3.49 -8.32
C LYS A 88 9.85 -2.89 -9.73
N LEU A 89 8.97 -3.44 -10.57
CA LEU A 89 8.69 -2.88 -11.90
C LEU A 89 8.08 -1.47 -11.84
N ALA A 90 7.28 -1.18 -10.80
CA ALA A 90 6.74 0.15 -10.53
C ALA A 90 7.75 1.11 -9.86
N GLY A 91 8.97 0.64 -9.58
CA GLY A 91 10.05 1.42 -8.98
C GLY A 91 9.95 1.56 -7.46
N PHE A 92 9.23 0.68 -6.77
CA PHE A 92 9.22 0.62 -5.31
C PHE A 92 10.45 -0.14 -4.81
N SER A 93 10.89 0.18 -3.60
CA SER A 93 11.80 -0.66 -2.84
C SER A 93 10.96 -1.49 -1.87
N VAL A 94 11.15 -2.81 -1.86
CA VAL A 94 10.42 -3.75 -1.01
C VAL A 94 11.44 -4.64 -0.33
N GLY A 95 11.41 -4.67 1.00
CA GLY A 95 12.23 -5.55 1.83
C GLY A 95 11.79 -7.01 1.75
N ASP A 96 12.32 -7.83 2.64
CA ASP A 96 11.88 -9.22 2.80
C ASP A 96 10.51 -9.22 3.48
N LEU A 97 9.44 -9.34 2.68
CA LEU A 97 8.03 -9.47 3.10
C LEU A 97 7.71 -10.89 3.58
#